data_AF-A0A6P3RQC1-F1
#
_entry.id   AF-A0A6P3RQC1-F1
#
_cell.length_a   1.000
_cell.length_b   1.000
_cell.length_c   1.000
_cell.angle_alpha   90.00
_cell.angle_beta   90.00
_cell.angle_gamma   90.00
#
_symmetry.space_group_name_H-M   'P 1'
#
loop_
_entity.id
_entity.type
_entity.pdbx_description
1 polymer ?
#
loop_
_entity_poly.entity_id
_entity_poly.type
_entity_poly.pdbx_seq_one_letter_code
_entity_poly.pdbx_strand_id
1 'polypeptide(L)'
;MRVSQQELLSVDESVYTPDFDVATPQSNRSLVQKAGYLNLRTKTGLVTTTWERLYFFTQGGNLMCQPRGAVAGGLIQDLDNCSVMAVDCEDRRYCFQITTPNGKSGIILQAESRKENEEWICAINNISRQIYLTDNPEAVAIKLNQTALQAVTPITSFGKKQESSCPR
;
A
#
# COMPACT_ATOMS: atom_id res chain seq x y z
N MET A 1 -17.54 -1.91 -14.66
CA MET A 1 -18.03 -3.29 -14.87
C MET A 1 -18.83 -3.70 -13.65
N ARG A 2 -20.03 -4.26 -13.82
CA ARG A 2 -20.75 -4.95 -12.73
C ARG A 2 -20.48 -6.44 -12.91
N VAL A 3 -19.69 -7.03 -12.02
CA VAL A 3 -19.50 -8.48 -11.95
C VAL A 3 -20.80 -9.07 -11.40
N SER A 4 -21.30 -10.16 -12.00
CA SER A 4 -22.52 -10.81 -11.54
C SER A 4 -22.27 -11.58 -10.24
N GLN A 5 -23.32 -11.77 -9.43
CA GLN A 5 -23.21 -12.56 -8.19
C GLN A 5 -22.81 -14.02 -8.49
N GLN A 6 -23.26 -14.57 -9.62
CA GLN A 6 -22.88 -15.93 -10.04
C GLN A 6 -21.38 -16.03 -10.33
N GLU A 7 -20.80 -15.04 -11.01
CA GLU A 7 -19.35 -15.01 -11.27
C GLU A 7 -18.53 -14.88 -9.99
N LEU A 8 -19.00 -14.12 -8.99
CA LEU A 8 -18.33 -14.00 -7.69
C LEU A 8 -18.37 -15.30 -6.88
N LEU A 9 -19.41 -16.11 -7.05
CA LEU A 9 -19.57 -17.39 -6.36
C LEU A 9 -18.90 -18.55 -7.11
N SER A 10 -18.59 -18.39 -8.40
CA SER A 10 -17.91 -19.41 -9.21
C SER A 10 -16.38 -19.32 -9.15
N VAL A 11 -15.83 -18.43 -8.32
CA VAL A 11 -14.39 -18.25 -8.19
C VAL A 11 -13.77 -19.47 -7.50
N ASP A 12 -12.60 -19.89 -7.99
CA ASP A 12 -11.87 -21.03 -7.45
C ASP A 12 -11.36 -20.78 -6.01
N GLU A 13 -11.31 -21.84 -5.20
CA GLU A 13 -10.85 -21.80 -3.81
C GLU A 13 -9.42 -21.27 -3.65
N SER A 14 -8.58 -21.39 -4.70
CA SER A 14 -7.24 -20.78 -4.71
C SER A 14 -7.25 -19.27 -4.45
N VAL A 15 -8.35 -18.57 -4.77
CA VAL A 15 -8.47 -17.13 -4.52
C VAL A 15 -8.65 -16.80 -3.04
N TYR A 16 -9.21 -17.72 -2.26
CA TYR A 16 -9.42 -17.55 -0.82
C TYR A 16 -8.32 -18.21 0.02
N THR A 17 -7.49 -19.05 -0.60
CA THR A 17 -6.41 -19.78 0.07
C THR A 17 -5.15 -18.90 0.13
N PRO A 18 -4.74 -18.42 1.32
CA PRO A 18 -3.53 -17.62 1.45
C PRO A 18 -2.31 -18.46 1.05
N ASP A 19 -1.36 -17.84 0.35
CA ASP A 19 -0.09 -18.47 -0.05
C ASP A 19 -0.26 -19.71 -0.95
N PHE A 20 -1.37 -19.81 -1.68
CA PHE A 20 -1.63 -20.91 -2.63
C PHE A 20 -0.53 -21.04 -3.69
N ASP A 21 0.02 -19.92 -4.15
CA ASP A 21 1.08 -19.86 -5.17
C ASP A 21 2.51 -19.93 -4.59
N VAL A 22 2.69 -20.36 -3.33
CA VAL A 22 4.00 -20.36 -2.65
C VAL A 22 5.09 -21.12 -3.40
N ALA A 23 4.74 -22.17 -4.15
CA ALA A 23 5.69 -22.98 -4.92
C ALA A 23 6.21 -22.24 -6.17
N THR A 24 5.37 -21.42 -6.79
CA THR A 24 5.66 -20.66 -8.02
C THR A 24 5.03 -19.26 -7.95
N PRO A 25 5.51 -18.39 -7.04
CA PRO A 25 4.89 -17.09 -6.81
C PRO A 25 5.07 -16.20 -8.05
N GLN A 26 3.97 -15.63 -8.53
CA GLN A 26 4.01 -14.66 -9.62
C GLN A 26 3.95 -13.24 -9.05
N SER A 27 5.08 -12.76 -8.56
CA SER A 27 5.22 -11.41 -7.98
C SER A 27 5.51 -10.35 -9.04
N ASN A 28 4.75 -9.27 -9.04
CA ASN A 28 5.08 -8.09 -9.84
C ASN A 28 6.11 -7.19 -9.14
N ARG A 29 7.34 -7.15 -9.68
CA ARG A 29 8.47 -6.40 -9.10
C ARG A 29 8.55 -4.94 -9.54
N SER A 30 7.74 -4.50 -10.50
CA SER A 30 7.74 -3.13 -11.04
C SER A 30 6.62 -2.25 -10.46
N LEU A 31 5.91 -2.72 -9.44
CA LEU A 31 4.86 -1.95 -8.79
C LEU A 31 5.41 -0.65 -8.21
N VAL A 32 4.66 0.44 -8.41
CA VAL A 32 4.91 1.77 -7.85
C VAL A 32 3.75 2.24 -6.96
N GLN A 33 2.73 1.40 -6.86
CA GLN A 33 1.59 1.54 -5.98
C GLN A 33 1.17 0.14 -5.52
N LYS A 34 0.81 0.00 -4.24
CA LYS A 34 0.23 -1.24 -3.69
C LYS A 34 -0.73 -0.89 -2.56
N ALA A 35 -1.77 -1.71 -2.43
CA ALA A 35 -2.75 -1.62 -1.35
C ALA A 35 -3.20 -3.01 -0.95
N GLY A 36 -3.44 -3.21 0.34
CA GLY A 36 -3.72 -4.54 0.90
C GLY A 36 -3.67 -4.53 2.42
N TYR A 37 -4.11 -5.63 3.01
CA TYR A 37 -4.03 -5.79 4.47
C TYR A 37 -2.66 -6.30 4.89
N LEU A 38 -2.13 -5.74 5.97
CA LEU A 38 -0.92 -6.18 6.62
C LEU A 38 -1.15 -6.23 8.13
N ASN A 39 -0.36 -7.01 8.85
CA ASN A 39 -0.30 -6.91 10.31
C ASN A 39 0.82 -5.96 10.71
N LEU A 40 0.49 -4.90 11.46
CA LEU A 40 1.43 -3.96 12.04
C LEU A 40 1.88 -4.44 13.41
N ARG A 41 3.20 -4.53 13.60
CA ARG A 41 3.78 -4.77 14.91
C ARG A 41 3.85 -3.48 15.71
N THR A 42 3.27 -3.49 16.91
CA THR A 42 3.39 -2.42 17.89
C THR A 42 4.12 -2.94 19.13
N LYS A 43 5.21 -2.28 19.52
CA LYS A 43 5.89 -2.57 20.78
C LYS A 43 5.41 -1.57 21.83
N THR A 44 4.75 -2.07 22.87
CA THR A 44 4.29 -1.27 24.02
C THR A 44 5.12 -1.61 25.24
N GLY A 45 5.81 -0.61 25.80
CA GLY A 45 6.73 -0.82 26.92
C GLY A 45 7.99 -1.61 26.51
N LEU A 46 8.57 -2.33 27.48
CA LEU A 46 9.86 -3.00 27.28
C LEU A 46 9.75 -4.36 26.61
N VAL A 47 8.66 -5.10 26.85
CA VAL A 47 8.54 -6.53 26.50
C VAL A 47 7.29 -6.84 25.68
N THR A 48 6.19 -6.11 25.87
CA THR A 48 4.91 -6.46 25.23
C THR A 48 4.88 -6.02 23.77
N THR A 49 4.51 -6.95 22.90
CA THR A 49 4.28 -6.69 21.47
C THR A 49 2.89 -7.14 21.07
N THR A 50 2.26 -6.37 20.20
CA THR A 50 0.96 -6.67 19.62
C THR A 50 1.05 -6.59 18.10
N TRP A 51 0.17 -7.32 17.42
CA TRP A 51 0.06 -7.33 15.97
C TRP A 51 -1.38 -7.00 15.57
N GLU A 52 -1.57 -5.96 14.77
CA GLU A 52 -2.89 -5.48 14.40
C GLU A 52 -3.08 -5.51 12.88
N ARG A 53 -4.17 -6.14 12.42
CA ARG A 53 -4.50 -6.24 10.99
C ARG A 53 -5.16 -4.97 10.50
N LEU A 54 -4.45 -4.19 9.69
CA LEU A 54 -4.90 -2.90 9.19
C LEU A 54 -4.80 -2.84 7.66
N TYR A 55 -5.57 -1.95 7.02
CA TYR A 55 -5.48 -1.76 5.58
C TYR A 55 -4.39 -0.74 5.28
N PHE A 56 -3.44 -1.10 4.44
CA PHE A 56 -2.33 -0.25 4.02
C PHE A 56 -2.43 0.07 2.54
N PHE A 57 -1.98 1.26 2.16
CA PHE A 57 -1.88 1.67 0.77
C PHE A 57 -0.81 2.73 0.58
N THR A 58 -0.18 2.74 -0.58
CA THR A 58 0.82 3.74 -0.95
C THR A 58 0.15 4.92 -1.67
N GLN A 59 0.44 6.15 -1.28
CA GLN A 59 -0.10 7.35 -1.91
C GLN A 59 0.95 8.47 -1.90
N GLY A 60 1.30 8.96 -3.10
CA GLY A 60 2.17 10.12 -3.26
C GLY A 60 3.50 10.03 -2.50
N GLY A 61 4.20 8.89 -2.58
CA GLY A 61 5.46 8.68 -1.86
C GLY A 61 5.29 8.23 -0.40
N ASN A 62 4.08 8.17 0.12
CA ASN A 62 3.80 7.81 1.51
C ASN A 62 3.19 6.42 1.65
N LEU A 63 3.43 5.78 2.78
CA LEU A 63 2.65 4.65 3.29
C LEU A 63 1.55 5.16 4.21
N MET A 64 0.32 4.86 3.82
CA MET A 64 -0.89 5.22 4.54
C MET A 64 -1.51 3.97 5.18
N CYS A 65 -2.28 4.17 6.23
CA CYS A 65 -3.01 3.11 6.91
C CYS A 65 -4.44 3.54 7.28
N GLN A 66 -5.41 2.70 6.99
CA GLN A 66 -6.81 2.89 7.35
C GLN A 66 -7.30 1.70 8.20
N PRO A 67 -7.61 1.92 9.49
CA PRO A 67 -8.30 0.93 10.30
C PRO A 67 -9.70 0.63 9.75
N ARG A 68 -10.17 -0.61 9.95
CA ARG A 68 -11.54 -0.98 9.56
C ARG A 68 -12.55 -0.13 10.35
N GLY A 69 -13.48 0.52 9.64
CA GLY A 69 -14.48 1.40 10.24
C GLY A 69 -14.04 2.87 10.38
N ALA A 70 -12.77 3.19 10.10
CA ALA A 70 -12.32 4.58 10.02
C ALA A 70 -12.75 5.23 8.69
N VAL A 71 -13.13 6.51 8.74
CA VAL A 71 -13.55 7.28 7.56
C VAL A 71 -12.37 7.60 6.62
N ALA A 72 -11.17 7.76 7.17
CA ALA A 72 -9.98 8.14 6.41
C ALA A 72 -8.74 7.37 6.90
N GLY A 73 -7.75 7.23 6.02
CA GLY A 73 -6.44 6.70 6.37
C GLY A 73 -5.51 7.78 6.93
N GLY A 74 -4.65 7.38 7.87
CA GLY A 74 -3.57 8.21 8.42
C GLY A 74 -2.23 7.94 7.75
N LEU A 75 -1.35 8.94 7.77
CA LEU A 75 0.05 8.79 7.37
C LEU A 75 0.78 7.92 8.40
N ILE A 76 1.42 6.84 7.94
CA ILE A 76 2.28 5.99 8.78
C ILE A 76 3.74 6.35 8.58
N GLN A 77 4.18 6.41 7.34
CA GLN A 77 5.59 6.60 7.01
C GLN A 77 5.74 7.30 5.66
N ASP A 78 6.53 8.37 5.64
CA ASP A 78 7.09 8.89 4.39
C ASP A 78 8.12 7.89 3.87
N LEU A 79 7.94 7.37 2.66
CA LEU A 79 8.83 6.35 2.08
C LEU A 79 10.04 6.96 1.38
N ASP A 80 10.14 8.29 1.34
CA ASP A 80 11.28 8.97 0.76
C ASP A 80 12.58 8.54 1.42
N ASN A 81 13.51 8.04 0.60
CA ASN A 81 14.81 7.52 1.00
C ASN A 81 14.77 6.47 2.14
N CYS A 82 13.62 5.78 2.31
CA CYS A 82 13.52 4.66 3.23
C CYS A 82 14.14 3.40 2.63
N SER A 83 14.67 2.52 3.47
CA SER A 83 15.03 1.16 3.07
C SER A 83 13.98 0.17 3.54
N VAL A 84 13.79 -0.91 2.79
CA VAL A 84 12.88 -1.99 3.16
C VAL A 84 13.54 -3.34 2.91
N MET A 85 13.41 -4.25 3.88
CA MET A 85 13.99 -5.59 3.80
C MET A 85 13.12 -6.61 4.53
N ALA A 86 13.15 -7.85 4.07
CA ALA A 86 12.58 -8.97 4.82
C ALA A 86 13.35 -9.16 6.14
N VAL A 87 12.64 -9.50 7.21
CA VAL A 87 13.22 -9.69 8.55
C VAL A 87 12.57 -10.87 9.24
N ASP A 88 13.33 -11.59 10.07
CA ASP A 88 12.78 -12.54 11.02
C ASP A 88 12.28 -11.78 12.25
N CYS A 89 11.02 -11.98 12.62
CA CYS A 89 10.42 -11.30 13.76
C CYS A 89 9.45 -12.23 14.49
N GLU A 90 9.75 -12.57 15.75
CA GLU A 90 8.86 -13.36 16.62
C GLU A 90 8.36 -14.67 15.98
N ASP A 91 9.21 -15.34 15.19
CA ASP A 91 8.88 -16.57 14.44
C ASP A 91 7.69 -16.42 13.47
N ARG A 92 7.35 -15.18 13.09
CA ARG A 92 6.30 -14.89 12.12
C ARG A 92 6.85 -14.88 10.70
N ARG A 93 6.16 -15.61 9.82
CA ARG A 93 6.45 -15.67 8.39
C ARG A 93 6.14 -14.33 7.71
N TYR A 94 6.87 -14.03 6.64
CA TYR A 94 6.58 -12.91 5.72
C TYR A 94 6.59 -11.53 6.38
N CYS A 95 7.46 -11.35 7.37
CA CYS A 95 7.72 -10.06 7.98
C CYS A 95 8.72 -9.26 7.14
N PHE A 96 8.53 -7.95 7.10
CA PHE A 96 9.47 -7.00 6.52
C PHE A 96 9.50 -5.73 7.36
N GLN A 97 10.65 -5.05 7.33
CA GLN A 97 10.89 -3.83 8.08
C GLN A 97 11.18 -2.68 7.13
N ILE A 98 10.51 -1.54 7.36
CA ILE A 98 10.83 -0.27 6.71
C ILE A 98 11.65 0.56 7.69
N THR A 99 12.83 1.01 7.26
CA THR A 99 13.75 1.80 8.07
C THR A 99 13.92 3.19 7.46
N THR A 100 13.78 4.20 8.31
CA THR A 100 13.94 5.60 7.93
C THR A 100 15.42 5.99 7.84
N PRO A 101 15.80 6.89 6.93
CA PRO A 101 17.20 7.31 6.74
C PRO A 101 17.81 8.04 7.95
N ASN A 102 16.97 8.64 8.80
CA ASN A 102 17.39 9.35 10.02
C ASN A 102 17.63 8.43 11.23
N GLY A 103 17.63 7.11 11.04
CA GLY A 103 17.92 6.14 12.10
C GLY A 103 16.83 6.01 13.18
N LYS A 104 15.63 6.58 12.99
CA LYS A 104 14.48 6.31 13.85
C LYS A 104 14.12 4.82 13.78
N SER A 105 13.48 4.32 14.85
CA SER A 105 12.98 2.95 14.89
C SER A 105 12.04 2.70 13.71
N GLY A 106 12.43 1.76 12.85
CA GLY A 106 11.62 1.34 11.71
C GLY A 106 10.32 0.65 12.13
N ILE A 107 9.39 0.55 11.19
CA ILE A 107 8.13 -0.18 11.37
C ILE A 107 8.26 -1.60 10.83
N ILE A 108 7.62 -2.56 11.50
CA ILE A 108 7.62 -3.97 11.08
C ILE A 108 6.19 -4.35 10.69
N LEU A 109 6.06 -4.91 9.50
CA LEU A 109 4.82 -5.31 8.88
C LEU A 109 4.90 -6.78 8.49
N GLN A 110 3.75 -7.45 8.46
CA GLN A 110 3.63 -8.85 8.06
C GLN A 110 2.59 -9.00 6.95
N ALA A 111 2.97 -9.68 5.87
CA ALA A 111 2.08 -10.10 4.79
C ALA A 111 1.55 -11.52 5.01
N GLU A 112 0.50 -11.91 4.27
CA GLU A 112 -0.13 -13.24 4.38
C GLU A 112 0.46 -14.30 3.44
N SER A 113 1.23 -13.89 2.43
CA SER A 113 1.85 -14.80 1.45
C SER A 113 3.24 -14.33 1.04
N ARG A 114 4.01 -15.25 0.43
CA ARG A 114 5.31 -14.95 -0.18
C ARG A 114 5.18 -13.90 -1.27
N LYS A 115 4.18 -14.05 -2.15
CA LYS A 115 3.92 -13.10 -3.24
C LYS A 115 3.65 -11.70 -2.70
N GLU A 116 2.75 -11.57 -1.73
CA GLU A 116 2.43 -10.26 -1.14
C GLU A 116 3.66 -9.63 -0.49
N ASN A 117 4.46 -10.43 0.25
CA ASN A 117 5.69 -9.95 0.87
C ASN A 117 6.69 -9.38 -0.16
N GLU A 118 6.97 -10.13 -1.23
CA GLU A 118 7.88 -9.70 -2.29
C GLU A 118 7.35 -8.44 -2.99
N GLU A 119 6.07 -8.39 -3.32
CA GLU A 119 5.46 -7.24 -3.98
C GLU A 119 5.44 -5.98 -3.10
N TRP A 120 5.18 -6.10 -1.79
CA TRP A 120 5.27 -4.98 -0.86
C TRP A 120 6.70 -4.43 -0.77
N ILE A 121 7.69 -5.30 -0.60
CA ILE A 121 9.11 -4.92 -0.56
C ILE A 121 9.53 -4.25 -1.88
N CYS A 122 9.16 -4.81 -3.02
CA CYS A 122 9.47 -4.23 -4.33
C CYS A 122 8.78 -2.86 -4.52
N ALA A 123 7.50 -2.75 -4.20
CA ALA A 123 6.75 -1.51 -4.35
C ALA A 123 7.37 -0.38 -3.51
N ILE A 124 7.66 -0.65 -2.24
CA ILE A 124 8.27 0.35 -1.34
C ILE A 124 9.68 0.73 -1.83
N ASN A 125 10.50 -0.23 -2.27
CA ASN A 125 11.82 0.07 -2.84
C ASN A 125 11.73 0.94 -4.10
N ASN A 126 10.77 0.66 -4.99
CA ASN A 126 10.57 1.43 -6.21
C ASN A 126 10.14 2.86 -5.90
N ILE A 127 9.21 3.05 -4.94
CA ILE A 127 8.76 4.38 -4.50
C ILE A 127 9.92 5.16 -3.88
N SER A 128 10.66 4.55 -2.94
CA SER A 128 11.80 5.17 -2.26
C SER A 128 12.87 5.66 -3.26
N ARG A 129 13.12 4.88 -4.33
CA ARG A 129 14.11 5.22 -5.36
C ARG A 129 13.60 6.21 -6.41
N GLN A 130 12.29 6.21 -6.72
CA GLN A 130 11.73 6.99 -7.81
C GLN A 130 11.93 8.50 -7.66
N ILE A 131 11.99 8.99 -6.42
CA ILE A 131 12.25 10.41 -6.16
C ILE A 131 13.67 10.80 -6.54
N TYR A 132 14.65 9.89 -6.44
CA TYR A 132 16.08 10.23 -6.58
C TYR A 132 16.74 9.73 -7.88
N LEU A 133 16.24 8.65 -8.47
CA LEU A 133 16.88 8.00 -9.63
C LEU A 133 16.26 8.39 -10.99
N THR A 134 15.40 9.41 -11.01
CA THR A 134 14.83 9.96 -12.24
C THR A 134 15.65 11.16 -12.74
N ASP A 135 15.69 11.38 -14.04
CA ASP A 135 16.38 12.52 -14.65
C ASP A 135 15.78 13.89 -14.21
N ASN A 136 14.54 13.90 -13.73
CA ASN A 136 13.87 15.08 -13.21
C ASN A 136 13.14 14.78 -11.88
N PRO A 137 13.85 14.81 -10.74
CA PRO A 137 13.29 14.47 -9.43
C PRO A 137 12.20 15.45 -8.98
N GLU A 138 12.30 16.72 -9.37
CA GLU A 138 11.30 17.75 -9.09
C GLU A 138 9.95 17.43 -9.76
N ALA A 139 9.97 17.03 -11.04
CA ALA A 139 8.73 16.68 -11.76
C ALA A 139 8.03 15.45 -11.14
N VAL A 140 8.79 14.46 -10.68
CA VAL A 140 8.23 13.28 -10.00
C VAL A 140 7.66 13.66 -8.64
N ALA A 141 8.36 14.49 -7.86
CA ALA A 141 7.85 14.99 -6.59
C ALA A 141 6.55 15.79 -6.76
N ILE A 142 6.48 16.67 -7.78
CA ILE A 142 5.26 17.42 -8.13
C ILE A 142 4.12 16.46 -8.47
N LYS A 143 4.36 15.45 -9.29
CA LYS A 143 3.34 14.47 -9.70
C LYS A 143 2.83 13.63 -8.51
N LEU A 144 3.74 13.19 -7.64
CA LEU A 144 3.38 12.46 -6.42
C LEU A 144 2.55 13.33 -5.48
N ASN A 145 2.96 14.59 -5.28
CA ASN A 145 2.20 15.56 -4.48
C ASN A 145 0.80 15.83 -5.08
N GLN A 146 0.70 16.01 -6.40
CA GLN A 146 -0.58 16.19 -7.08
C GLN A 146 -1.49 14.97 -6.91
N THR A 147 -0.93 13.77 -7.00
CA THR A 147 -1.66 12.51 -6.78
C THR A 147 -2.14 12.39 -5.33
N ALA A 148 -1.29 12.78 -4.37
CA ALA A 148 -1.66 12.82 -2.96
C ALA A 148 -2.83 13.78 -2.72
N LEU A 149 -2.76 15.00 -3.26
CA LEU A 149 -3.80 16.01 -3.15
C LEU A 149 -5.12 15.52 -3.75
N GLN A 150 -5.09 14.95 -4.95
CA GLN A 150 -6.30 14.41 -5.61
C GLN A 150 -6.98 13.33 -4.77
N ALA A 151 -6.22 12.46 -4.11
CA ALA A 151 -6.78 11.39 -3.31
C ALA A 151 -7.30 11.85 -1.93
N VAL A 152 -6.92 13.03 -1.43
CA VAL A 152 -7.53 13.65 -0.22
C VAL A 152 -8.63 14.66 -0.55
N THR A 153 -8.80 15.03 -1.82
CA THR A 153 -9.86 15.97 -2.20
C THR A 153 -11.17 15.19 -2.37
N PRO A 154 -12.23 15.49 -1.58
CA PRO A 154 -13.52 14.85 -1.78
C PRO A 154 -14.02 15.15 -3.19
N ILE A 155 -14.38 14.10 -3.94
CA ILE A 155 -15.04 14.26 -5.24
C ILE A 155 -16.42 14.84 -4.97
N THR A 156 -16.56 16.16 -5.06
CA THR A 156 -17.86 16.81 -5.09
C THR A 156 -18.48 16.57 -6.47
N SER A 157 -18.96 15.35 -6.72
CA SER A 157 -19.77 15.03 -7.90
C SER A 157 -21.22 15.49 -7.71
N PHE A 158 -21.41 16.77 -7.37
CA PHE A 158 -22.66 17.44 -7.70
C PHE A 158 -22.55 17.90 -9.16
N GLY A 159 -22.98 17.03 -10.07
CA GLY A 159 -22.97 17.30 -11.50
C GLY A 159 -23.70 18.61 -11.81
N LYS A 160 -22.98 19.61 -12.32
CA LYS A 160 -23.60 20.67 -13.11
C LYS A 160 -24.17 20.02 -14.37
N LYS A 161 -25.50 19.87 -14.44
CA LYS A 161 -26.20 19.70 -15.71
C LYS A 161 -25.75 20.85 -16.62
N GLN A 162 -24.95 20.55 -17.64
CA GLN A 162 -24.79 21.45 -18.77
C GLN A 162 -26.14 21.51 -19.47
N GLU A 163 -26.80 22.66 -19.40
CA GLU A 163 -27.91 23.00 -20.28
C GLU A 163 -27.39 22.96 -21.72
N SER A 164 -27.88 21.98 -22.48
CA SER A 164 -27.70 21.93 -23.92
C SER A 164 -28.53 23.06 -24.55
N SER A 165 -27.88 24.13 -24.97
CA SER A 165 -28.48 25.13 -25.86
C SER A 165 -28.75 24.48 -27.22
N CYS A 166 -30.03 24.26 -27.52
CA CYS A 166 -30.51 23.82 -28.82
C CYS A 166 -30.40 25.00 -29.83
N PRO A 167 -29.89 24.80 -31.06
CA PRO A 167 -29.87 25.85 -32.06
C PRO A 167 -31.19 25.88 -32.85
N ARG A 168 -31.74 27.07 -33.07
CA ARG A 168 -32.56 27.42 -34.22
C ARG A 168 -32.16 28.79 -34.72
#